data_AF-A0A645EWL4-F1
#
_entry.id   AF-A0A645EWL4-F1
#
_cell.length_a   1.000
_cell.length_b   1.000
_cell.length_c   1.000
_cell.angle_alpha   90.00
_cell.angle_beta   90.00
_cell.angle_gamma   90.00
#
_symmetry.space_group_name_H-M   'P 1'
#
loop_
_entity.id
_entity.type
_entity.pdbx_description
1 polymer ?
#
loop_
_entity_poly.entity_id
_entity_poly.type
_entity_poly.pdbx_seq_one_letter_code
_entity_poly.pdbx_strand_id
1 'polypeptide(L)'
;MTDTGERGLSGQDYEKKVHEFTDYRTYLTFDLEVEGKDGTIQRLSRTLGKKSGGETQTPFYIAVLASFAQLYRSGREKTNSTIRLIMFDEAFSKMDGERIIQSIQLLRRFNFQVILSAPPDKVADIATLVDRNLCVYRRGHVTTVQSFDPRHMEVVYEELD
;
A
#
# COMPACT_ATOMS: atom_id res chain seq x y z
N MET A 1 -19.70 49.17 -32.11
CA MET A 1 -19.39 47.90 -32.78
C MET A 1 -18.00 47.49 -32.33
N THR A 2 -17.91 46.83 -31.18
CA THR A 2 -16.64 46.40 -30.58
C THR A 2 -16.39 44.96 -30.97
N ASP A 3 -15.33 44.80 -31.76
CA ASP A 3 -14.75 43.56 -32.25
C ASP A 3 -14.32 42.67 -31.09
N THR A 4 -14.93 41.49 -30.99
CA THR A 4 -14.62 40.42 -30.05
C THR A 4 -13.35 39.71 -30.48
N GLY A 5 -12.22 40.11 -29.89
CA GLY A 5 -10.94 39.41 -30.05
C GLY A 5 -10.94 38.08 -29.27
N GLU A 6 -11.34 36.99 -29.92
CA GLU A 6 -11.01 35.64 -29.47
C GLU A 6 -9.50 35.41 -29.65
N ARG A 7 -8.73 35.57 -28.57
CA ARG A 7 -7.34 35.09 -28.51
C ARG A 7 -7.36 33.56 -28.51
N GLY A 8 -7.08 32.97 -29.67
CA GLY A 8 -6.76 31.55 -29.78
C GLY A 8 -5.60 31.18 -28.85
N LEU A 9 -5.81 30.18 -27.99
CA LEU A 9 -4.79 29.61 -27.12
C LEU A 9 -3.59 29.14 -27.96
N SER A 10 -2.37 29.39 -27.50
CA SER A 10 -1.16 28.96 -28.22
C SER A 10 -1.06 27.43 -28.24
N GLY A 11 -0.47 26.84 -29.27
CA GLY A 11 -0.35 25.37 -29.39
C GLY A 11 0.35 24.72 -28.18
N GLN A 12 1.27 25.45 -27.53
CA GLN A 12 1.95 25.01 -26.32
C GLN A 12 1.04 25.04 -25.08
N ASP A 13 0.09 25.97 -25.00
CA ASP A 13 -0.91 26.02 -23.92
C ASP A 13 -1.95 24.92 -24.08
N TYR A 14 -2.28 24.55 -25.33
CA TYR A 14 -3.15 23.41 -25.61
C TYR A 14 -2.48 22.09 -25.22
N GLU A 15 -1.23 21.86 -25.60
CA GLU A 15 -0.50 20.64 -25.21
C GLU A 15 -0.33 20.52 -23.69
N LYS A 16 -0.04 21.64 -23.01
CA LYS A 16 0.01 21.67 -21.54
C LYS A 16 -1.33 21.32 -20.91
N LYS A 17 -2.44 21.92 -21.39
CA LYS A 17 -3.78 21.63 -20.87
C LYS A 17 -4.19 20.19 -21.16
N VAL A 18 -3.93 19.68 -22.36
CA VAL A 18 -4.20 18.28 -22.70
C VAL A 18 -3.41 17.37 -21.77
N HIS A 19 -2.12 17.62 -21.54
CA HIS A 19 -1.33 16.85 -20.59
C HIS A 19 -1.87 16.96 -19.15
N GLU A 20 -2.26 18.15 -18.69
CA GLU A 20 -2.82 18.38 -17.36
C GLU A 20 -4.17 17.67 -17.15
N PHE A 21 -5.04 17.69 -18.14
CA PHE A 21 -6.36 17.04 -18.10
C PHE A 21 -6.30 15.54 -18.44
N THR A 22 -5.24 15.04 -19.06
CA THR A 22 -5.07 13.59 -19.29
C THR A 22 -4.27 12.90 -18.20
N ASP A 23 -3.48 13.66 -17.43
CA ASP A 23 -2.75 13.12 -16.29
C ASP A 23 -3.69 12.94 -15.10
N TYR A 24 -4.16 11.71 -14.89
CA TYR A 24 -5.02 11.36 -13.76
C TYR A 24 -4.44 11.74 -12.38
N ARG A 25 -3.13 11.99 -12.28
CA ARG A 25 -2.45 12.41 -11.05
C ARG A 25 -2.75 13.86 -10.65
N THR A 26 -3.26 14.69 -11.55
CA THR A 26 -3.61 16.10 -11.26
C THR A 26 -4.98 16.25 -10.60
N TYR A 27 -5.80 15.20 -10.61
CA TYR A 27 -7.21 15.27 -10.23
C TYR A 27 -7.44 15.09 -8.72
N LEU A 28 -6.51 14.44 -8.02
CA LEU A 28 -6.65 14.10 -6.61
C LEU A 28 -5.32 14.28 -5.87
N THR A 29 -5.32 15.19 -4.89
CA THR A 29 -4.20 15.40 -3.98
C THR A 29 -4.54 14.81 -2.62
N PHE A 30 -3.74 13.84 -2.16
CA PHE A 30 -3.88 13.22 -0.84
C PHE A 30 -2.69 13.61 0.05
N ASP A 31 -2.98 13.92 1.30
CA ASP A 31 -1.96 14.15 2.32
C ASP A 31 -2.32 13.36 3.58
N LEU A 32 -1.31 12.93 4.32
CA LEU A 32 -1.48 12.21 5.58
C LEU A 32 -1.17 13.15 6.74
N GLU A 33 -2.13 13.33 7.63
CA GLU A 33 -1.92 14.05 8.88
C GLU A 33 -1.60 13.04 9.99
N VAL A 34 -0.44 13.21 10.61
CA VAL A 34 0.00 12.43 11.77
C VAL A 34 -0.23 13.28 13.00
N GLU A 35 -1.07 12.82 13.91
CA GLU A 35 -1.25 13.44 15.22
C GLU A 35 -0.28 12.83 16.22
N GLY A 36 0.62 13.68 16.74
CA GLY A 36 1.53 13.33 17.83
C GLY A 36 0.78 13.16 19.15
N LYS A 37 1.39 12.44 20.10
CA LYS A 37 0.81 12.24 21.44
C LYS A 37 0.62 13.54 22.23
N ASP A 38 1.30 14.61 21.82
CA ASP A 38 1.20 15.97 22.34
C ASP A 38 0.11 16.81 21.65
N GLY A 39 -0.67 16.20 20.75
CA GLY A 39 -1.69 16.88 19.94
C GLY A 39 -1.13 17.66 18.76
N THR A 40 0.17 17.54 18.46
CA THR A 40 0.74 18.20 17.28
C THR A 40 0.34 17.48 16.00
N ILE A 41 -0.31 18.19 15.09
CA ILE A 41 -0.68 17.65 13.78
C ILE A 41 0.42 17.99 12.79
N GLN A 42 1.04 16.96 12.23
CA GLN A 42 2.08 17.10 11.20
C GLN A 42 1.60 16.51 9.88
N ARG A 43 1.61 17.35 8.84
CA ARG A 43 1.40 16.89 7.47
C ARG A 43 2.62 16.19 6.96
N LEU A 44 2.43 14.95 6.58
CA LEU A 44 3.50 14.10 6.11
C LEU A 44 4.10 14.63 4.79
N SER A 45 3.30 15.24 3.89
CA SER A 45 3.81 15.93 2.69
C SER A 45 4.93 16.95 2.99
N ARG A 46 4.93 17.56 4.19
CA ARG A 46 5.95 18.53 4.62
C ARG A 46 7.22 17.89 5.17
N THR A 47 7.15 16.63 5.60
CA THR A 47 8.28 15.92 6.23
C THR A 47 8.90 14.89 5.28
N LEU A 48 8.18 14.51 4.22
CA LEU A 48 8.55 13.53 3.19
C LEU A 48 9.91 13.82 2.51
N GLY A 49 10.28 15.09 2.38
CA GLY A 49 11.55 15.51 1.76
C GLY A 49 12.77 15.58 2.70
N LYS A 50 12.59 15.36 4.01
CA LYS A 50 13.66 15.50 5.02
C LYS A 50 14.10 14.18 5.66
N LYS A 51 13.48 13.07 5.29
CA LYS A 51 13.61 11.78 5.97
C LYS A 51 14.10 10.68 5.03
N SER A 52 14.88 9.75 5.58
CA SER A 52 15.53 8.63 4.86
C SER A 52 14.51 7.83 4.04
N GLY A 53 14.94 7.24 2.91
CA GLY A 53 14.08 6.55 1.94
C GLY A 53 13.18 5.42 2.49
N GLY A 54 13.43 4.93 3.71
CA GLY A 54 12.56 3.99 4.42
C GLY A 54 11.45 4.63 5.28
N GLU A 55 11.58 5.89 5.68
CA GLU A 55 10.51 6.65 6.34
C GLU A 55 9.49 7.17 5.31
N THR A 56 9.89 7.31 4.05
CA THR A 56 9.08 7.82 2.93
C THR A 56 8.02 6.82 2.44
N GLN A 57 8.16 5.51 2.73
CA GLN A 57 7.28 4.46 2.18
C GLN A 57 6.09 4.03 3.05
N THR A 58 6.20 4.10 4.39
CA THR A 58 5.05 3.83 5.30
C THR A 58 3.81 4.67 4.97
N PRO A 59 3.97 5.97 4.67
CA PRO A 59 2.90 6.79 4.10
C PRO A 59 2.18 6.23 2.89
N PHE A 60 2.96 5.66 1.98
CA PHE A 60 2.47 5.24 0.68
C PHE A 60 1.50 4.07 0.85
N TYR A 61 1.86 3.08 1.67
CA TYR A 61 0.97 1.97 1.99
C TYR A 61 -0.30 2.47 2.70
N ILE A 62 -0.20 3.38 3.67
CA ILE A 62 -1.38 3.90 4.37
C ILE A 62 -2.33 4.62 3.39
N ALA A 63 -1.80 5.49 2.51
CA ALA A 63 -2.60 6.21 1.53
C ALA A 63 -3.26 5.27 0.50
N VAL A 64 -2.50 4.29 -0.01
CA VAL A 64 -3.00 3.27 -0.95
C VAL A 64 -4.09 2.42 -0.31
N LEU A 65 -3.87 1.95 0.92
CA LEU A 65 -4.85 1.13 1.65
C LEU A 65 -6.10 1.91 2.02
N ALA A 66 -5.97 3.18 2.43
CA ALA A 66 -7.12 4.05 2.68
C ALA A 66 -7.94 4.28 1.40
N SER A 67 -7.26 4.48 0.27
CA SER A 67 -7.89 4.63 -1.05
C SER A 67 -8.67 3.36 -1.43
N PHE A 68 -8.07 2.19 -1.27
CA PHE A 68 -8.76 0.92 -1.50
C PHE A 68 -9.93 0.73 -0.53
N ALA A 69 -9.77 1.02 0.76
CA ALA A 69 -10.84 0.85 1.74
C ALA A 69 -12.05 1.72 1.40
N GLN A 70 -11.83 2.93 0.89
CA GLN A 70 -12.87 3.81 0.37
C GLN A 70 -13.52 3.25 -0.89
N LEU A 71 -12.74 2.81 -1.88
CA LEU A 71 -13.23 2.25 -3.15
C LEU A 71 -14.07 0.98 -2.95
N TYR A 72 -13.63 0.08 -2.08
CA TYR A 72 -14.35 -1.16 -1.78
C TYR A 72 -15.54 -0.95 -0.83
N ARG A 73 -15.83 0.30 -0.44
CA ARG A 73 -16.91 0.70 0.49
C ARG A 73 -16.89 -0.14 1.78
N SER A 74 -15.70 -0.53 2.25
CA SER A 74 -15.52 -1.34 3.45
C SER A 74 -16.24 -0.69 4.64
N GLY A 75 -17.33 -1.30 5.10
CA GLY A 75 -18.12 -0.81 6.23
C GLY A 75 -19.36 0.04 5.91
N ARG A 76 -19.69 0.34 4.64
CA ARG A 76 -20.89 1.14 4.30
C ARG A 76 -22.17 0.33 4.07
N GLU A 77 -22.10 -0.91 3.59
CA GLU A 77 -23.27 -1.75 3.33
C GLU A 77 -22.97 -3.22 3.72
N LYS A 78 -23.81 -3.83 4.57
CA LYS A 78 -23.67 -5.23 5.02
C LYS A 78 -23.75 -6.27 3.89
N THR A 79 -24.21 -5.87 2.71
CA THR A 79 -24.56 -6.74 1.57
C THR A 79 -23.54 -6.71 0.43
N ASN A 80 -22.54 -5.82 0.47
CA ASN A 80 -21.55 -5.72 -0.61
C ASN A 80 -20.42 -6.74 -0.43
N SER A 81 -20.59 -7.89 -1.08
CA SER A 81 -19.54 -8.89 -1.27
C SER A 81 -18.54 -8.41 -2.32
N THR A 82 -17.67 -7.47 -1.93
CA THR A 82 -16.56 -7.02 -2.78
C THR A 82 -15.33 -7.90 -2.59
N ILE A 83 -14.73 -8.36 -3.69
CA ILE A 83 -13.45 -9.06 -3.68
C ILE A 83 -12.36 -8.02 -3.39
N ARG A 84 -11.94 -7.96 -2.12
CA ARG A 84 -10.94 -7.03 -1.58
C ARG A 84 -9.52 -7.61 -1.75
N LEU A 85 -9.16 -8.00 -2.96
CA LEU A 85 -7.86 -8.62 -3.27
C LEU A 85 -6.80 -7.54 -3.52
N ILE A 86 -5.63 -7.68 -2.89
CA ILE A 86 -4.45 -6.83 -3.13
C ILE A 86 -3.25 -7.73 -3.42
N MET A 87 -2.43 -7.36 -4.40
CA MET A 87 -1.17 -8.04 -4.72
C MET A 87 -0.04 -7.03 -4.66
N PHE A 88 0.99 -7.31 -3.85
CA PHE A 88 2.20 -6.51 -3.80
C PHE A 88 3.40 -7.35 -4.24
N ASP A 89 4.14 -6.84 -5.22
CA ASP A 89 5.46 -7.35 -5.58
C ASP A 89 6.55 -6.57 -4.85
N GLU A 90 7.63 -7.25 -4.49
CA GLU A 90 8.70 -6.75 -3.62
C GLU A 90 8.18 -5.97 -2.40
N ALA A 91 7.13 -6.53 -1.78
CA ALA A 91 6.44 -5.96 -0.65
C ALA A 91 7.44 -5.64 0.46
N PHE A 92 7.32 -4.43 1.01
CA PHE A 92 8.09 -3.98 2.16
C PHE A 92 9.62 -3.93 2.00
N SER A 93 10.15 -4.03 0.77
CA SER A 93 11.60 -4.07 0.50
C SER A 93 12.40 -2.91 1.11
N LYS A 94 11.81 -1.72 1.29
CA LYS A 94 12.48 -0.56 1.92
C LYS A 94 11.89 -0.15 3.27
N MET A 95 11.08 -1.01 3.90
CA MET A 95 10.50 -0.76 5.23
C MET A 95 11.29 -1.51 6.31
N ASP A 96 11.35 -0.95 7.52
CA ASP A 96 11.84 -1.64 8.70
C ASP A 96 10.76 -2.57 9.29
N GLY A 97 11.18 -3.55 10.10
CA GLY A 97 10.28 -4.60 10.61
C GLY A 97 9.08 -4.06 11.40
N GLU A 98 9.26 -3.02 12.21
CA GLU A 98 8.16 -2.42 13.00
C GLU A 98 7.06 -1.87 12.08
N ARG A 99 7.44 -1.16 11.01
CA ARG A 99 6.48 -0.62 10.03
C ARG A 99 5.81 -1.69 9.20
N ILE A 100 6.50 -2.80 8.92
CA ILE A 100 5.93 -3.97 8.24
C ILE A 100 4.80 -4.56 9.08
N ILE A 101 5.05 -4.78 10.38
CA ILE A 101 4.07 -5.30 11.32
C ILE A 101 2.80 -4.43 11.33
N GLN A 102 2.96 -3.10 11.47
CA GLN A 102 1.84 -2.17 11.50
C GLN A 102 1.05 -2.17 10.18
N SER A 103 1.73 -2.29 9.04
CA SER A 103 1.09 -2.32 7.72
C SER A 103 0.27 -3.59 7.51
N ILE A 104 0.78 -4.75 7.94
CA ILE A 104 0.06 -6.03 7.85
C ILE A 104 -1.16 -6.03 8.78
N GLN A 105 -1.05 -5.47 9.98
CA GLN A 105 -2.18 -5.30 10.88
C GLN A 105 -3.29 -4.43 10.27
N LEU A 106 -2.91 -3.35 9.58
CA LEU A 106 -3.85 -2.47 8.89
C LEU A 106 -4.58 -3.20 7.74
N LEU A 107 -3.85 -3.99 6.94
CA LEU A 107 -4.41 -4.83 5.90
C LEU A 107 -5.50 -5.77 6.43
N ARG A 108 -5.21 -6.43 7.57
CA ARG A 108 -6.15 -7.31 8.25
C ARG A 108 -7.37 -6.56 8.77
N ARG A 109 -7.18 -5.37 9.36
CA ARG A 109 -8.27 -4.53 9.89
C ARG A 109 -9.27 -4.10 8.80
N PHE A 110 -8.77 -3.83 7.60
CA PHE A 110 -9.64 -3.51 6.45
C PHE A 110 -10.20 -4.75 5.73
N ASN A 111 -9.88 -5.95 6.23
CA ASN A 111 -10.35 -7.22 5.71
C ASN A 111 -9.99 -7.43 4.23
N PHE A 112 -8.77 -7.02 3.86
CA PHE A 112 -8.18 -7.29 2.55
C PHE A 112 -7.67 -8.73 2.49
N GLN A 113 -7.84 -9.36 1.33
CA GLN A 113 -7.18 -10.60 0.95
C GLN A 113 -5.89 -10.20 0.23
N VAL A 114 -4.72 -10.55 0.76
CA VAL A 114 -3.45 -9.99 0.28
C VAL A 114 -2.51 -11.10 -0.14
N ILE A 115 -1.90 -10.94 -1.31
CA ILE A 115 -0.78 -11.76 -1.79
C ILE A 115 0.46 -10.88 -1.77
N LEU A 116 1.48 -11.34 -1.06
CA LEU A 116 2.74 -10.63 -0.89
C LEU A 116 3.88 -11.46 -1.49
N SER A 117 4.60 -10.88 -2.43
CA SER A 117 5.94 -11.33 -2.82
C SER A 117 6.92 -10.47 -2.03
N ALA A 118 7.70 -11.08 -1.15
CA ALA A 118 8.67 -10.37 -0.31
C ALA A 118 10.08 -10.93 -0.55
N PRO A 119 11.11 -10.07 -0.53
CA PRO A 119 12.49 -10.54 -0.67
C PRO A 119 12.92 -11.33 0.57
N PRO A 120 13.93 -12.22 0.45
CA PRO A 120 14.31 -13.15 1.52
C PRO A 120 14.66 -12.50 2.85
N ASP A 121 15.23 -11.30 2.83
CA ASP A 121 15.61 -10.53 4.01
C ASP A 121 14.41 -10.04 4.84
N LYS A 122 13.21 -10.01 4.26
CA LYS A 122 11.96 -9.62 4.94
C LYS A 122 11.14 -10.78 5.46
N VAL A 123 11.54 -12.01 5.16
CA VAL A 123 10.80 -13.21 5.57
C VAL A 123 10.66 -13.28 7.09
N ALA A 124 11.69 -12.94 7.85
CA ALA A 124 11.65 -12.97 9.32
C ALA A 124 10.58 -12.02 9.90
N ASP A 125 10.39 -10.85 9.29
CA ASP A 125 9.42 -9.85 9.74
C ASP A 125 7.99 -10.19 9.34
N ILE A 126 7.79 -10.92 8.23
CA ILE A 126 6.48 -11.17 7.62
C ILE A 126 5.93 -12.56 7.97
N ALA A 127 6.80 -13.57 8.05
CA ALA A 127 6.39 -14.97 7.97
C ALA A 127 5.38 -15.36 9.05
N THR A 128 5.52 -14.85 10.27
CA THR A 128 4.63 -15.14 11.40
C THR A 128 3.32 -14.36 11.36
N LEU A 129 3.24 -13.30 10.57
CA LEU A 129 2.10 -12.38 10.55
C LEU A 129 1.06 -12.74 9.47
N VAL A 130 1.43 -13.57 8.50
CA VAL A 130 0.58 -13.99 7.37
C VAL A 130 -0.10 -15.33 7.65
N ASP A 131 -1.18 -15.61 6.92
CA ASP A 131 -1.95 -16.85 7.10
C ASP A 131 -1.24 -18.08 6.52
N ARG A 132 -0.52 -17.87 5.41
CA ARG A 132 0.19 -18.90 4.65
C ARG A 132 1.43 -18.29 4.01
N ASN A 133 2.55 -18.97 4.14
CA ASN A 133 3.79 -18.67 3.44
C ASN A 133 3.98 -19.70 2.32
N LEU A 134 4.43 -19.22 1.16
CA LEU A 134 4.81 -20.05 0.03
C LEU A 134 6.28 -19.76 -0.27
N CYS A 135 7.16 -20.65 0.15
CA CYS A 135 8.58 -20.53 -0.11
C CYS A 135 8.90 -21.15 -1.46
N VAL A 136 9.46 -20.34 -2.35
CA VAL A 136 9.82 -20.74 -3.71
C VAL A 136 11.32 -20.96 -3.79
N TYR A 137 11.75 -22.15 -4.18
CA TYR A 137 13.16 -22.50 -4.35
C TYR A 137 13.42 -22.98 -5.77
N ARG A 138 14.58 -22.60 -6.32
CA ARG A 138 15.02 -23.05 -7.63
C ARG A 138 16.26 -23.93 -7.50
N ARG A 139 16.17 -25.16 -8.00
CA ARG A 139 17.29 -26.11 -8.12
C ARG A 139 17.57 -26.37 -9.59
N GLY A 140 18.56 -25.67 -10.14
CA GLY A 140 18.88 -25.73 -11.57
C GLY A 140 17.73 -25.17 -12.43
N HIS A 141 17.10 -26.04 -13.23
CA HIS A 141 15.95 -25.70 -14.08
C HIS A 141 14.60 -26.06 -13.45
N VAL A 142 14.58 -26.57 -12.22
CA VAL A 142 13.36 -26.97 -11.52
C VAL A 142 13.02 -25.94 -10.45
N THR A 143 11.78 -25.47 -10.45
CA THR A 143 11.22 -24.62 -9.39
C THR A 143 10.31 -25.47 -8.52
N THR A 144 10.51 -25.43 -7.20
CA THR A 144 9.69 -26.12 -6.21
C THR A 144 9.10 -25.10 -5.24
N VAL A 145 7.86 -25.33 -4.82
CA VAL A 145 7.16 -24.50 -3.84
C VAL A 145 6.87 -25.34 -2.61
N GLN A 146 7.24 -24.85 -1.44
CA GLN A 146 6.91 -25.44 -0.15
C GLN A 146 6.05 -24.46 0.65
N SER A 147 4.93 -24.94 1.20
CA SER A 147 4.05 -24.12 2.01
C SER A 147 4.37 -24.25 3.50
N PHE A 148 4.21 -23.15 4.22
CA PHE A 148 4.38 -23.07 5.66
C PHE A 148 3.28 -22.18 6.27
N ASP A 149 2.49 -22.73 7.19
CA ASP A 149 1.37 -22.00 7.81
C ASP A 149 1.67 -21.73 9.29
N PRO A 150 1.90 -20.47 9.70
CA PRO A 150 2.31 -20.15 11.06
C PRO A 150 1.28 -20.56 12.11
N ARG A 151 -0.01 -20.38 11.78
CA ARG A 151 -1.14 -20.66 12.69
C ARG A 151 -1.34 -22.14 13.00
N HIS A 152 -0.87 -23.04 12.14
CA HIS A 152 -0.95 -24.47 12.44
C HIS A 152 0.15 -24.92 13.42
N MET A 153 1.17 -24.09 13.66
CA MET A 153 2.25 -24.44 14.57
C MET A 153 1.93 -24.07 16.02
N GLU A 154 1.17 -23.00 16.27
CA GLU A 154 0.71 -22.61 17.62
C GLU A 154 -0.10 -23.74 18.29
N VAL A 155 -0.98 -24.41 17.51
CA VAL A 155 -1.80 -25.54 17.98
C VAL A 155 -0.94 -26.74 18.41
N VAL A 156 0.15 -27.02 17.69
CA VAL A 156 1.03 -28.16 18.00
C VAL A 156 1.82 -27.95 19.29
N TYR A 157 2.16 -26.70 19.64
CA TYR A 157 2.85 -26.41 20.89
C TYR A 157 1.90 -26.41 22.10
N GLU A 158 0.63 -25.99 21.94
CA GLU A 158 -0.37 -26.08 23.01
C GLU A 158 -0.77 -27.52 23.35
N GLU A 159 -0.62 -28.48 22.42
CA GLU A 159 -0.89 -29.90 22.66
C GLU A 159 0.28 -30.67 23.32
N LEU A 160 1.43 -29.99 23.52
CA LEU A 160 2.65 -30.58 24.10
C LEU A 160 2.96 -30.12 25.53
N ASP A 161 2.13 -29.25 26.11
CA ASP A 161 2.10 -28.88 27.55
C ASP A 161 0.92 -29.57 28.27
#